data_AF-A0A6J1W908-F1
#
_entry.id   AF-A0A6J1W908-F1
#
_cell.length_a   1.000
_cell.length_b   1.000
_cell.length_c   1.000
_cell.angle_alpha   90.00
_cell.angle_beta   90.00
_cell.angle_gamma   90.00
#
_symmetry.space_group_name_H-M   'P 1'
#
loop_
_entity.id
_entity.type
_entity.pdbx_description
1 polymer ?
#
loop_
_entity_poly.entity_id
_entity_poly.type
_entity_poly.pdbx_seq_one_letter_code
_entity_poly.pdbx_strand_id
1 'polypeptide(L)'
;MSCSLPFSVLLMGLLPTRTMAWTSTGKTHAELINNLHKNGVIKSQHVHAVMLATDRAHYASYFPYMDSPQSIGFKATISAPHMHAHALELLKDQLVEGAKALDVGSGSGYLTACFARMVSKIQHF
;
A
#
# COMPACT_ATOMS: atom_id res chain seq x y z
N MET A 1 1.05 60.59 5.50
CA MET A 1 1.14 59.48 6.46
C MET A 1 0.32 58.33 5.89
N SER A 2 1.01 57.46 5.16
CA SER A 2 0.47 56.26 4.51
C SER A 2 0.22 55.18 5.56
N CYS A 3 -1.05 54.79 5.72
CA CYS A 3 -1.42 53.67 6.59
C CYS A 3 -1.89 52.51 5.70
N SER A 4 -1.02 51.52 5.56
CA SER A 4 -1.19 50.31 4.76
C SER A 4 -2.15 49.34 5.45
N LEU A 5 -3.16 48.84 4.73
CA LEU A 5 -3.98 47.72 5.21
C LEU A 5 -3.13 46.42 5.26
N PRO A 6 -3.29 45.55 6.27
CA PRO A 6 -2.63 44.26 6.28
C PRO A 6 -3.31 43.34 5.27
N PHE A 7 -2.47 42.78 4.41
CA PHE A 7 -2.79 41.77 3.41
C PHE A 7 -3.43 40.56 4.11
N SER A 8 -4.71 40.31 3.82
CA SER A 8 -5.41 39.12 4.28
C SER A 8 -4.69 37.89 3.72
N VAL A 9 -4.13 37.08 4.61
CA VAL A 9 -3.44 35.84 4.26
C VAL A 9 -4.46 34.91 3.63
N LEU A 10 -4.36 34.78 2.31
CA LEU A 10 -5.07 33.83 1.49
C LEU A 10 -4.84 32.43 2.08
N LEU A 11 -5.88 31.85 2.67
CA LEU A 11 -5.96 30.44 3.02
C LEU A 11 -5.83 29.64 1.72
N MET A 12 -4.59 29.40 1.30
CA MET A 12 -4.27 28.51 0.18
C MET A 12 -4.85 27.16 0.56
N GLY A 13 -5.94 26.79 -0.13
CA GLY A 13 -6.68 25.58 0.12
C GLY A 13 -5.77 24.38 0.23
N LEU A 14 -6.12 23.47 1.14
CA LEU A 14 -5.56 22.13 1.18
C LEU A 14 -5.69 21.50 -0.20
N LEU A 15 -4.64 21.60 -1.01
CA LEU A 15 -4.46 20.72 -2.14
C LEU A 15 -4.37 19.31 -1.52
N PRO A 16 -5.30 18.39 -1.82
CA PRO A 16 -5.11 17.01 -1.42
C PRO A 16 -3.78 16.60 -2.03
N THR A 17 -2.84 16.19 -1.17
CA THR A 17 -1.56 15.66 -1.60
C THR A 17 -1.87 14.57 -2.62
N ARG A 18 -1.56 14.81 -3.89
CA ARG A 18 -1.74 13.81 -4.94
C ARG A 18 -0.81 12.67 -4.58
N THR A 19 -1.34 11.64 -3.95
CA THR A 19 -0.59 10.41 -3.68
C THR A 19 -0.02 9.92 -5.01
N MET A 20 1.29 9.85 -5.12
CA MET A 20 1.97 9.43 -6.34
C MET A 20 1.90 7.91 -6.47
N ALA A 21 0.70 7.41 -6.78
CA ALA A 21 0.51 6.04 -7.23
C ALA A 21 1.27 5.84 -8.56
N TRP A 22 1.75 4.62 -8.83
CA TRP A 22 2.44 4.22 -10.09
C TRP A 22 3.94 4.58 -10.20
N THR A 23 4.50 5.40 -9.31
CA THR A 23 5.94 5.75 -9.32
C THR A 23 6.74 5.00 -8.24
N SER A 24 6.18 3.97 -7.62
CA SER A 24 6.79 3.31 -6.46
C SER A 24 7.60 2.05 -6.78
N THR A 25 7.82 1.73 -8.07
CA THR A 25 8.65 0.59 -8.51
C THR A 25 10.00 0.55 -7.79
N GLY A 26 10.43 -0.66 -7.40
CA GLY A 26 11.75 -0.91 -6.81
C GLY A 26 12.51 -2.01 -7.56
N LYS A 27 13.82 -2.14 -7.32
CA LYS A 27 14.64 -3.26 -7.79
C LYS A 27 14.56 -4.47 -6.85
N THR A 28 14.17 -4.24 -5.60
CA THR A 28 13.95 -5.26 -4.57
C THR A 28 12.57 -5.09 -3.94
N HIS A 29 12.08 -6.14 -3.26
CA HIS A 29 10.82 -6.07 -2.50
C HIS A 29 10.85 -4.94 -1.46
N ALA A 30 11.94 -4.87 -0.68
CA ALA A 30 12.10 -3.84 0.35
C ALA A 30 12.09 -2.42 -0.25
N GLU A 31 12.76 -2.21 -1.38
CA GLU A 31 12.75 -0.92 -2.08
C GLU A 31 11.34 -0.53 -2.55
N LEU A 32 10.59 -1.47 -3.15
CA LEU A 32 9.20 -1.25 -3.55
C LEU A 32 8.33 -0.81 -2.35
N ILE A 33 8.38 -1.56 -1.25
CA ILE A 33 7.56 -1.26 -0.06
C ILE A 33 7.95 0.08 0.58
N ASN A 34 9.25 0.39 0.63
CA ASN A 34 9.74 1.65 1.15
C ASN A 34 9.37 2.85 0.26
N ASN A 35 9.37 2.66 -1.08
CA ASN A 35 8.92 3.69 -2.01
C ASN A 35 7.42 3.97 -1.84
N LEU A 36 6.59 2.93 -1.67
CA LEU A 36 5.16 3.10 -1.38
C LEU A 36 4.91 3.87 -0.08
N HIS A 37 5.72 3.62 0.95
CA HIS A 37 5.64 4.36 2.20
C HIS A 37 6.09 5.82 2.05
N LYS A 38 7.25 6.05 1.42
CA LYS A 38 7.78 7.38 1.14
C LYS A 38 6.82 8.25 0.32
N ASN A 39 6.11 7.64 -0.63
CA ASN A 39 5.12 8.31 -1.49
C ASN A 39 3.74 8.47 -0.83
N GLY A 40 3.59 8.08 0.44
CA GLY A 40 2.35 8.27 1.22
C GLY A 40 1.21 7.30 0.86
N VAL A 41 1.51 6.24 0.09
CA VAL A 41 0.55 5.19 -0.24
C VAL A 41 0.33 4.29 0.97
N ILE A 42 1.41 3.82 1.59
CA ILE A 42 1.39 3.12 2.88
C ILE A 42 1.60 4.15 3.98
N LYS A 43 0.71 4.20 4.96
CA LYS A 43 0.70 5.24 6.01
C LYS A 43 0.94 4.65 7.41
N SER A 44 0.40 3.47 7.66
CA SER A 44 0.48 2.78 8.93
C SER A 44 1.70 1.85 8.99
N GLN A 45 2.36 1.84 10.14
CA GLN A 45 3.53 0.99 10.37
C GLN A 45 3.19 -0.50 10.27
N HIS A 46 1.98 -0.88 10.69
CA HIS A 46 1.52 -2.26 10.63
C HIS A 46 1.34 -2.75 9.18
N VAL A 47 0.70 -1.95 8.32
CA VAL A 47 0.59 -2.29 6.88
C VAL A 47 1.95 -2.34 6.21
N HIS A 48 2.85 -1.41 6.53
CA HIS A 48 4.24 -1.44 6.04
C HIS A 48 4.94 -2.75 6.40
N ALA A 49 4.90 -3.14 7.68
CA ALA A 49 5.52 -4.37 8.16
C ALA A 49 4.93 -5.63 7.51
N VAL A 50 3.59 -5.70 7.37
CA VAL A 50 2.92 -6.84 6.74
C VAL A 50 3.28 -6.97 5.26
N MET A 51 3.26 -5.86 4.52
CA MET A 51 3.64 -5.89 3.11
C MET A 51 5.13 -6.20 2.95
N LEU A 52 6.00 -5.67 3.81
CA LEU A 52 7.43 -5.98 3.81
C LEU A 52 7.70 -7.48 4.08
N ALA A 53 6.94 -8.10 4.97
CA ALA A 53 7.03 -9.52 5.29
C ALA A 53 6.37 -10.46 4.26
N THR A 54 5.72 -9.91 3.23
CA THR A 54 5.03 -10.67 2.18
C THR A 54 5.73 -10.43 0.83
N ASP A 55 6.87 -11.10 0.60
CA ASP A 55 7.63 -10.92 -0.63
C ASP A 55 6.77 -11.22 -1.87
N ARG A 56 6.62 -10.20 -2.72
CA ARG A 56 5.78 -10.26 -3.91
C ARG A 56 6.33 -11.19 -4.99
N ALA A 57 7.62 -11.52 -4.99
CA ALA A 57 8.22 -12.46 -5.94
C ALA A 57 7.66 -13.88 -5.82
N HIS A 58 7.09 -14.25 -4.67
CA HIS A 58 6.42 -15.55 -4.52
C HIS A 58 5.05 -15.61 -5.24
N TYR A 59 4.51 -14.47 -5.66
CA TYR A 59 3.14 -14.35 -6.18
C TYR A 59 3.07 -13.78 -7.60
N ALA A 60 4.20 -13.30 -8.14
CA ALA A 60 4.30 -12.75 -9.49
C ALA A 60 5.62 -13.17 -10.14
N SER A 61 5.54 -13.93 -11.24
CA SER A 61 6.73 -14.47 -11.92
C SER A 61 7.50 -13.41 -12.73
N TYR A 62 6.83 -12.37 -13.19
CA TYR A 62 7.41 -11.34 -14.06
C TYR A 62 7.29 -9.97 -13.39
N PHE A 63 8.38 -9.22 -13.40
CA PHE A 63 8.48 -7.87 -12.85
C PHE A 63 7.81 -7.70 -11.47
N PRO A 64 8.13 -8.54 -10.47
CA PRO A 64 7.38 -8.61 -9.22
C PRO A 64 7.37 -7.29 -8.45
N TYR A 65 8.40 -6.45 -8.62
CA TYR A 65 8.58 -5.21 -7.88
C TYR A 65 8.19 -3.95 -8.65
N MET A 66 7.56 -4.10 -9.82
CA MET A 66 6.93 -2.97 -10.52
C MET A 66 5.62 -2.59 -9.84
N ASP A 67 5.40 -1.28 -9.66
CA ASP A 67 4.16 -0.74 -9.13
C ASP A 67 3.03 -0.73 -10.18
N SER A 68 2.75 -1.89 -10.76
CA SER A 68 1.72 -2.10 -11.78
C SER A 68 1.21 -3.56 -11.75
N PRO A 69 0.01 -3.84 -12.32
CA PRO A 69 -0.51 -5.20 -12.38
C PRO A 69 0.40 -6.11 -13.21
N GLN A 70 0.60 -7.35 -12.75
CA GLN A 70 1.36 -8.37 -13.49
C GLN A 70 0.45 -9.54 -13.84
N SER A 71 0.61 -10.13 -15.01
CA SER A 71 -0.17 -11.31 -15.40
C SER A 71 0.19 -12.51 -14.53
N ILE A 72 -0.83 -13.27 -14.11
CA ILE A 72 -0.68 -14.55 -13.40
C ILE A 72 -1.26 -15.72 -14.21
N GLY A 73 -1.53 -15.49 -15.50
CA GLY A 73 -2.25 -16.44 -16.36
C GLY A 73 -3.76 -16.35 -16.17
N PHE A 74 -4.50 -17.27 -16.82
CA PHE A 74 -5.97 -17.40 -16.67
C PHE A 74 -6.78 -16.11 -16.91
N LYS A 75 -6.27 -15.20 -17.75
CA LYS A 75 -6.84 -13.86 -17.98
C LYS A 75 -6.96 -13.01 -16.70
N ALA A 76 -6.13 -13.29 -15.69
CA ALA A 76 -6.07 -12.57 -14.43
C ALA A 76 -4.71 -11.89 -14.24
N THR A 77 -4.69 -10.87 -13.40
CA THR A 77 -3.48 -10.18 -12.95
C THR A 77 -3.42 -10.18 -11.42
N ILE A 78 -2.22 -10.24 -10.88
CA ILE A 78 -1.98 -9.76 -9.52
C ILE A 78 -2.04 -8.22 -9.56
N SER A 79 -2.89 -7.63 -8.72
CA SER A 79 -3.07 -6.18 -8.64
C SER A 79 -1.77 -5.44 -8.36
N ALA A 80 -1.70 -4.17 -8.77
CA ALA A 80 -0.55 -3.32 -8.48
C ALA A 80 -0.28 -3.23 -6.96
N PRO A 81 0.98 -3.16 -6.51
CA PRO A 81 1.35 -2.99 -5.11
C PRO A 81 0.58 -1.89 -4.38
N HIS A 82 0.41 -0.70 -4.97
CA HIS A 82 -0.35 0.39 -4.34
C HIS A 82 -1.83 0.03 -4.09
N MET A 83 -2.44 -0.81 -4.94
CA MET A 83 -3.83 -1.25 -4.74
C MET A 83 -3.95 -2.17 -3.51
N HIS A 84 -2.96 -3.05 -3.30
CA HIS A 84 -2.92 -3.86 -2.07
C HIS A 84 -2.70 -3.00 -0.83
N ALA A 85 -1.81 -2.01 -0.90
CA ALA A 85 -1.60 -1.05 0.18
C ALA A 85 -2.89 -0.30 0.54
N HIS A 86 -3.64 0.18 -0.46
CA HIS A 86 -4.93 0.84 -0.22
C HIS A 86 -5.95 -0.09 0.44
N ALA A 87 -6.10 -1.32 -0.02
CA ALA A 87 -7.02 -2.28 0.58
C ALA A 87 -6.65 -2.55 2.06
N LEU A 88 -5.37 -2.75 2.35
CA LEU A 88 -4.89 -2.98 3.71
C LEU A 88 -5.06 -1.75 4.61
N GLU A 89 -4.76 -0.54 4.12
CA GLU A 89 -4.97 0.70 4.87
C GLU A 89 -6.44 0.96 5.19
N LEU A 90 -7.35 0.63 4.28
CA LEU A 90 -8.79 0.78 4.48
C LEU A 90 -9.35 -0.20 5.51
N LEU A 91 -8.77 -1.40 5.59
CA LEU A 91 -9.27 -2.50 6.42
C LEU A 91 -8.47 -2.71 7.72
N LYS A 92 -7.43 -1.91 7.97
CA LYS A 92 -6.50 -2.15 9.08
C LYS A 92 -7.15 -2.18 10.46
N ASP A 93 -8.25 -1.45 10.66
CA ASP A 93 -8.96 -1.39 11.94
C ASP A 93 -9.89 -2.59 12.14
N GLN A 94 -10.20 -3.34 11.07
CA GLN A 94 -11.00 -4.56 11.08
C GLN A 94 -10.14 -5.82 11.01
N LEU A 95 -8.99 -5.74 10.32
CA LEU A 95 -7.99 -6.79 10.22
C LEU A 95 -7.09 -6.80 11.45
N VAL A 96 -7.70 -7.03 12.61
CA VAL A 96 -7.03 -7.13 13.90
C VAL A 96 -6.80 -8.59 14.28
N GLU A 97 -5.95 -8.81 15.28
CA GLU A 97 -5.63 -10.13 15.77
C GLU A 97 -6.89 -10.96 16.12
N GLY A 98 -6.95 -12.19 15.61
CA GLY A 98 -8.09 -13.10 15.83
C GLY A 98 -9.33 -12.79 14.99
N ALA A 99 -9.32 -11.72 14.19
CA ALA A 99 -10.38 -11.44 13.23
C ALA A 99 -10.43 -12.50 12.12
N LYS A 100 -11.57 -12.56 11.45
CA LYS A 100 -11.78 -13.41 10.27
C LYS A 100 -11.90 -12.53 9.04
N ALA A 101 -11.16 -12.87 7.99
CA ALA A 101 -11.17 -12.16 6.71
C ALA A 101 -11.60 -13.10 5.58
N LEU A 102 -12.26 -12.54 4.57
CA LEU A 102 -12.61 -13.23 3.33
C LEU A 102 -12.06 -12.42 2.16
N ASP A 103 -11.26 -13.05 1.31
CA ASP A 103 -10.69 -12.47 0.09
C ASP A 103 -11.35 -13.12 -1.14
N VAL A 104 -12.40 -12.49 -1.68
CA VAL A 104 -13.13 -12.99 -2.84
C VAL A 104 -12.37 -12.63 -4.10
N GLY A 105 -11.99 -13.64 -4.89
CA GLY A 105 -11.13 -13.44 -6.06
C GLY A 105 -9.66 -13.30 -5.70
N SER A 106 -9.20 -14.10 -4.73
CA SER A 106 -7.82 -14.08 -4.19
C SER A 106 -6.71 -14.19 -5.24
N GLY A 107 -6.99 -14.80 -6.40
CA GLY A 107 -6.09 -14.84 -7.55
C GLY A 107 -4.72 -15.42 -7.17
N SER A 108 -3.68 -14.59 -7.21
CA SER A 108 -2.32 -14.97 -6.78
C SER A 108 -2.22 -15.43 -5.32
N GLY A 109 -3.15 -15.02 -4.45
CA GLY A 109 -3.11 -15.23 -3.01
C GLY A 109 -2.28 -14.20 -2.23
N TYR A 110 -1.68 -13.21 -2.90
CA TYR A 110 -0.85 -12.18 -2.24
C TYR A 110 -1.62 -11.41 -1.17
N LEU A 111 -2.81 -10.89 -1.49
CA LEU A 111 -3.60 -10.10 -0.54
C LEU A 111 -4.13 -10.98 0.59
N THR A 112 -4.53 -12.21 0.29
CA THR A 112 -4.91 -13.22 1.31
C THR A 112 -3.77 -13.46 2.30
N ALA A 113 -2.53 -13.59 1.83
CA ALA A 113 -1.36 -13.77 2.67
C ALA A 113 -1.04 -12.52 3.52
N CYS A 114 -1.30 -11.31 3.00
CA CYS A 114 -1.26 -10.09 3.79
C CYS A 114 -2.33 -10.09 4.89
N PHE A 115 -3.59 -10.42 4.57
CA PHE A 115 -4.67 -10.51 5.55
C PHE A 115 -4.34 -11.50 6.67
N ALA A 116 -3.80 -12.67 6.33
CA ALA A 116 -3.37 -13.66 7.31
C ALA A 116 -2.35 -13.09 8.29
N ARG A 117 -1.38 -12.29 7.82
CA ARG A 117 -0.40 -11.61 8.68
C ARG A 117 -1.00 -10.48 9.51
N MET A 118 -1.99 -9.74 8.99
CA MET A 118 -2.69 -8.70 9.75
C MET A 118 -3.47 -9.29 10.93
N VAL A 119 -4.17 -10.41 10.70
CA VAL A 119 -5.03 -11.04 11.73
C VAL A 119 -4.30 -12.02 12.64
N SER A 120 -3.02 -12.26 12.40
CA SER A 120 -2.17 -13.12 13.24
C SER A 120 -1.46 -12.30 14.32
N LYS A 121 -1.14 -12.95 15.46
CA LYS A 121 -0.11 -12.42 16.37
C LYS A 121 1.18 -12.29 15.57
N ILE A 122 1.77 -11.09 15.48
CA ILE A 122 3.14 -10.94 14.97
C ILE A 122 4.04 -11.70 15.94
N GLN A 123 4.36 -12.95 15.62
CA GLN A 123 5.52 -13.59 16.21
C GLN A 123 6.74 -12.99 15.53
N HIS A 124 7.61 -12.39 16.35
CA HIS A 124 8.95 -12.03 15.92
C HIS A 124 9.64 -13.33 15.46
N PHE A 125 9.80 -13.49 14.15
CA PHE A 125 10.70 -14.47 13.54
C PHE A 125 12.07 -13.83 13.35
#